data_AF-A0A8T1A0X1-F1
#
_entry.id   AF-A0A8T1A0X1-F1
#
_cell.length_a   1.000
_cell.length_b   1.000
_cell.length_c   1.000
_cell.angle_alpha   90.00
_cell.angle_beta   90.00
_cell.angle_gamma   90.00
#
_symmetry.space_group_name_H-M   'P 1'
#
loop_
_entity.id
_entity.type
_entity.pdbx_description
1 polymer ?
#
loop_
_entity_poly.entity_id
_entity_poly.type
_entity_poly.pdbx_seq_one_letter_code
_entity_poly.pdbx_strand_id
1 'polypeptide(L)'
;MAEAVQQDIRRQHRWLRGRGKPTLLSGPASLKMTHVLRTLHDGIMVGVGTVIADNPSLNARLAEGSNPRPVIIDTHLRCPTTIKLFTMPTCEKPIILFGCGSQDPEILDRKRALEVLGARVFECKTARGEDGCDHVDLRDAFCVVKQYGINSIMVEGGSAILTSCLQEATCKYFINLVVVTIAPTFIGGLRAVGGLLTPSKSAATISTFPRLKQPRYHVLEEDLVIVGQLEN
;
A
#
# COMPACT_ATOMS: atom_id res chain seq x y z
N MET A 1 -28.70 27.97 14.18
CA MET A 1 -27.34 27.44 13.95
C MET A 1 -27.32 25.99 13.47
N ALA A 2 -28.03 25.06 14.10
CA ALA A 2 -28.08 23.64 13.69
C ALA A 2 -28.69 23.39 12.28
N GLU A 3 -29.70 24.17 11.88
CA GLU A 3 -30.33 24.03 10.56
C GLU A 3 -29.49 24.57 9.39
N ALA A 4 -28.69 25.61 9.64
CA ALA A 4 -27.73 26.14 8.66
C ALA A 4 -26.60 25.13 8.39
N VAL A 5 -26.16 24.42 9.43
CA VAL A 5 -25.21 23.30 9.33
C VAL A 5 -25.81 22.12 8.56
N GLN A 6 -27.09 21.80 8.78
CA GLN A 6 -27.77 20.70 8.07
C GLN A 6 -28.05 20.99 6.59
N GLN A 7 -28.34 22.24 6.21
CA GLN A 7 -28.52 22.61 4.80
C GLN A 7 -27.20 22.64 4.02
N ASP A 8 -26.08 22.97 4.68
CA ASP A 8 -24.75 22.94 4.08
C ASP A 8 -24.26 21.50 3.84
N ILE A 9 -24.52 20.59 4.79
CA ILE A 9 -24.26 19.14 4.66
C ILE A 9 -24.95 18.56 3.40
N ARG A 10 -26.20 18.98 3.11
CA ARG A 10 -26.94 18.47 1.93
C ARG A 10 -26.40 18.98 0.59
N ARG A 11 -25.79 20.18 0.55
CA ARG A 11 -25.21 20.75 -0.67
C ARG A 11 -23.85 20.13 -1.01
N GLN A 12 -23.10 19.63 -0.04
CA GLN A 12 -21.75 19.10 -0.22
C GLN A 12 -21.67 17.64 -0.74
N HIS A 13 -22.77 16.88 -0.74
CA HIS A 13 -22.81 15.48 -1.22
C HIS A 13 -22.54 15.30 -2.74
N ARG A 14 -22.40 16.38 -3.52
CA ARG A 14 -22.25 16.31 -4.99
C ARG A 14 -20.79 16.30 -5.51
N TRP A 15 -19.78 16.43 -4.65
CA TRP A 15 -18.38 16.61 -5.08
C TRP A 15 -17.47 15.37 -5.06
N LEU A 16 -17.92 14.23 -4.51
CA LEU A 16 -17.03 13.09 -4.22
C LEU A 16 -16.86 12.06 -5.35
N ARG A 17 -17.17 12.42 -6.61
CA ARG A 17 -16.83 11.61 -7.80
C ARG A 17 -15.74 12.27 -8.67
N GLY A 18 -14.81 12.98 -8.05
CA GLY A 18 -13.62 13.50 -8.72
C GLY A 18 -12.46 12.51 -8.62
N ARG A 19 -11.99 11.96 -9.75
CA ARG A 19 -10.70 11.25 -9.84
C ARG A 19 -9.54 12.24 -9.63
N GLY A 20 -8.48 11.80 -8.95
CA GLY A 20 -7.11 12.01 -9.44
C GLY A 20 -6.29 13.18 -8.88
N LYS A 21 -6.46 13.59 -7.62
CA LYS A 21 -5.41 14.33 -6.91
C LYS A 21 -5.12 13.69 -5.55
N PRO A 22 -3.86 13.32 -5.25
CA PRO A 22 -3.48 12.89 -3.91
C PRO A 22 -3.84 13.98 -2.90
N THR A 23 -4.67 13.64 -1.91
CA THR A 23 -4.98 14.55 -0.81
C THR A 23 -3.84 14.49 0.20
N LEU A 24 -3.15 15.60 0.42
CA LEU A 24 -2.16 15.70 1.48
C LEU A 24 -2.90 15.81 2.81
N LEU A 25 -2.87 14.73 3.60
CA LEU A 25 -3.49 14.69 4.92
C LEU A 25 -2.48 14.97 6.03
N SER A 26 -1.33 14.30 5.95
CA SER A 26 -0.26 14.39 6.94
C SER A 26 0.50 15.71 6.84
N GLY A 27 0.88 16.25 8.00
CA GLY A 27 1.68 17.46 8.13
C GLY A 27 3.15 17.31 7.68
N PRO A 28 3.91 18.41 7.58
CA PRO A 28 5.29 18.39 7.12
C PRO A 28 6.21 17.46 7.93
N ALA A 29 6.10 17.46 9.27
CA ALA A 29 6.96 16.62 10.12
C ALA A 29 6.73 15.11 9.92
N SER A 30 5.47 14.66 9.83
CA SER A 30 5.12 13.25 9.62
C SER A 30 5.38 12.80 8.18
N LEU A 31 5.27 13.69 7.19
CA LEU A 31 5.74 13.45 5.83
C LEU A 31 7.25 13.24 5.81
N LYS A 32 8.02 14.11 6.47
CA LYS A 32 9.48 13.95 6.58
C LYS A 32 9.84 12.62 7.26
N MET A 33 9.15 12.25 8.33
CA MET A 33 9.32 10.94 8.99
C MET A 33 9.07 9.79 8.02
N THR A 34 8.00 9.84 7.22
CA THR A 34 7.70 8.80 6.20
C THR A 34 8.85 8.67 5.21
N HIS A 35 9.41 9.80 4.76
CA HIS A 35 10.58 9.79 3.87
C HIS A 35 11.84 9.23 4.55
N VAL A 36 12.05 9.48 5.84
CA VAL A 36 13.14 8.81 6.60
C VAL A 36 12.88 7.31 6.68
N LEU A 37 11.65 6.87 6.97
CA LEU A 37 11.32 5.43 6.99
C LEU A 37 11.63 4.76 5.65
N ARG A 38 11.37 5.43 4.52
CA ARG A 38 11.75 4.93 3.20
C ARG A 38 13.24 4.67 3.04
N THR A 39 14.12 5.51 3.61
CA THR A 39 15.58 5.31 3.49
C THR A 39 16.10 4.15 4.32
N LEU A 40 15.31 3.67 5.28
CA LEU A 40 15.66 2.55 6.16
C LEU A 40 15.27 1.17 5.58
N HIS A 41 14.69 1.12 4.38
CA HIS A 41 14.23 -0.13 3.76
C HIS A 41 14.83 -0.31 2.36
N ASP A 42 15.09 -1.56 1.98
CA ASP A 42 15.59 -1.92 0.64
C ASP A 42 14.52 -1.71 -0.44
N GLY A 43 13.25 -1.94 -0.07
CA GLY A 43 12.12 -1.86 -0.99
C GLY A 43 10.91 -1.13 -0.43
N ILE A 44 10.08 -0.61 -1.33
CA ILE A 44 8.79 0.01 -1.02
C ILE A 44 7.70 -0.63 -1.87
N MET A 45 6.70 -1.22 -1.25
CA MET A 45 5.64 -1.99 -1.92
C MET A 45 4.32 -1.23 -1.96
N VAL A 46 3.69 -1.22 -3.15
CA VAL A 46 2.34 -0.67 -3.38
C VAL A 46 1.52 -1.64 -4.25
N GLY A 47 0.19 -1.54 -4.18
CA GLY A 47 -0.68 -2.17 -5.18
C GLY A 47 -0.76 -1.35 -6.47
N VAL A 48 -0.98 -2.01 -7.62
CA VAL A 48 -1.15 -1.32 -8.92
C VAL A 48 -2.28 -0.30 -8.93
N GLY A 49 -3.33 -0.51 -8.12
CA GLY A 49 -4.43 0.46 -7.99
C GLY A 49 -3.95 1.83 -7.53
N THR A 50 -3.02 1.88 -6.57
CA THR A 50 -2.39 3.12 -6.11
C THR A 50 -1.51 3.75 -7.18
N VAL A 51 -0.78 2.92 -7.93
CA VAL A 51 0.06 3.41 -9.04
C VAL A 51 -0.80 4.07 -10.12
N ILE A 52 -1.92 3.44 -10.49
CA ILE A 52 -2.87 3.97 -11.50
C ILE A 52 -3.55 5.24 -10.99
N ALA A 53 -3.96 5.28 -9.72
CA ALA A 53 -4.70 6.40 -9.16
C ALA A 53 -3.83 7.64 -8.92
N ASP A 54 -2.63 7.45 -8.35
CA ASP A 54 -1.83 8.54 -7.78
C ASP A 54 -0.53 8.80 -8.55
N ASN A 55 -0.08 7.86 -9.38
CA ASN A 55 1.22 7.90 -10.07
C ASN A 55 2.35 8.42 -9.15
N PRO A 56 2.63 7.71 -8.03
CA PRO A 56 3.54 8.19 -7.00
C PRO A 56 5.01 8.09 -7.45
N SER A 57 5.89 8.86 -6.79
CA SER A 57 7.34 8.78 -7.02
C SER A 57 8.04 7.71 -6.20
N LEU A 58 7.46 7.30 -5.07
CA LEU A 58 7.98 6.31 -4.11
C LEU A 58 9.45 6.51 -3.68
N ASN A 59 9.96 7.73 -3.81
CA ASN A 59 11.32 8.09 -3.43
C ASN A 59 11.38 8.76 -2.04
N ALA A 60 12.58 8.83 -1.48
CA ALA A 60 12.86 9.41 -0.18
C ALA A 60 13.29 10.91 -0.24
N ARG A 61 12.75 11.69 -1.19
CA ARG A 61 13.18 13.08 -1.49
C ARG A 61 13.19 14.11 -0.34
N LEU A 62 12.58 13.83 0.81
CA LEU A 62 12.57 14.73 1.98
C LEU A 62 13.55 14.28 3.09
N ALA A 63 14.34 13.24 2.83
CA ALA A 63 15.32 12.70 3.74
C ALA A 63 16.64 12.40 3.00
N GLU A 64 17.74 12.43 3.74
CA GLU A 64 19.03 11.95 3.24
C GLU A 64 19.09 10.43 3.35
N GLY A 65 19.71 9.79 2.34
CA GLY A 65 19.88 8.34 2.28
C GLY A 65 19.48 7.75 0.93
N SER A 66 19.55 6.43 0.84
CA SER A 66 19.22 5.69 -0.37
C SER A 66 17.71 5.66 -0.60
N ASN A 67 17.30 5.68 -1.87
CA ASN A 67 15.90 5.44 -2.23
C ASN A 67 15.59 3.94 -2.16
N PRO A 68 14.46 3.52 -1.57
CA PRO A 68 14.03 2.13 -1.64
C PRO A 68 13.64 1.78 -3.08
N ARG A 69 13.85 0.52 -3.46
CA ARG A 69 13.43 0.03 -4.76
C ARG A 69 11.89 -0.14 -4.81
N PRO A 70 11.20 0.44 -5.80
CA PRO A 70 9.75 0.24 -5.93
C PRO A 70 9.40 -1.21 -6.24
N VAL A 71 8.40 -1.74 -5.54
CA VAL A 71 7.78 -3.06 -5.76
C VAL A 71 6.29 -2.86 -5.99
N ILE A 72 5.77 -3.37 -7.10
CA ILE A 72 4.37 -3.21 -7.49
C ILE A 72 3.71 -4.57 -7.53
N ILE A 73 2.66 -4.76 -6.72
CA ILE A 73 1.77 -5.92 -6.84
C ILE A 73 0.73 -5.64 -7.92
N ASP A 74 0.81 -6.39 -9.02
CA ASP A 74 -0.05 -6.23 -10.19
C ASP A 74 -0.39 -7.59 -10.79
N THR A 75 -1.40 -8.26 -10.23
CA THR A 75 -1.84 -9.60 -10.64
C THR A 75 -2.01 -9.77 -12.15
N HIS A 76 -2.40 -8.71 -12.88
CA HIS A 76 -2.75 -8.77 -14.30
C HIS A 76 -1.93 -7.81 -15.20
N LEU A 77 -0.77 -7.32 -14.73
CA LEU A 77 0.12 -6.44 -15.51
C LEU A 77 -0.57 -5.19 -16.11
N ARG A 78 -1.47 -4.58 -15.34
CA ARG A 78 -2.20 -3.35 -15.67
C ARG A 78 -1.37 -2.06 -15.51
N CYS A 79 -0.17 -2.15 -14.96
CA CYS A 79 0.73 -1.03 -14.66
C CYS A 79 0.97 -0.17 -15.91
N PRO A 80 0.57 1.12 -15.93
CA PRO A 80 0.74 1.95 -17.12
C PRO A 80 2.22 2.15 -17.44
N THR A 81 2.59 2.11 -18.72
CA THR A 81 3.97 2.31 -19.19
C THR A 81 4.44 3.78 -19.07
N THR A 82 3.55 4.69 -18.69
CA THR A 82 3.75 6.14 -18.63
C THR A 82 3.94 6.68 -17.20
N ILE A 83 4.07 5.80 -16.21
CA ILE A 83 4.23 6.21 -14.80
C ILE A 83 5.59 6.85 -14.52
N LYS A 84 5.64 7.69 -13.48
CA LYS A 84 6.86 8.38 -13.03
C LYS A 84 7.99 7.40 -12.71
N LEU A 85 7.67 6.21 -12.21
CA LEU A 85 8.66 5.19 -11.84
C LEU A 85 9.48 4.69 -13.03
N PHE A 86 9.00 4.84 -14.27
CA PHE A 86 9.79 4.53 -15.47
C PHE A 86 10.62 5.70 -15.98
N THR A 87 10.22 6.93 -15.72
CA THR A 87 10.88 8.13 -16.29
C THR A 87 11.85 8.80 -15.32
N MET A 88 11.63 8.67 -14.01
CA MET A 88 12.49 9.31 -13.02
C MET A 88 13.83 8.57 -12.89
N PRO A 89 14.96 9.30 -12.84
CA PRO A 89 16.29 8.70 -12.65
C PRO A 89 16.61 8.42 -11.17
N THR A 90 15.79 8.90 -10.23
CA THR A 90 16.12 8.89 -8.79
C THR A 90 16.01 7.51 -8.15
N CYS A 91 15.20 6.61 -8.73
CA CYS A 91 14.99 5.26 -8.20
C CYS A 91 15.40 4.23 -9.23
N GLU A 92 15.82 3.07 -8.74
CA GLU A 92 15.85 1.87 -9.58
C GLU A 92 14.48 1.60 -10.20
N LYS A 93 14.49 0.98 -11.39
CA LYS A 93 13.26 0.58 -12.07
C LYS A 93 12.48 -0.43 -11.22
N PRO A 94 11.13 -0.36 -11.25
CA PRO A 94 10.29 -1.15 -10.36
C PRO A 94 10.46 -2.65 -10.58
N ILE A 95 10.30 -3.41 -9.50
CA ILE A 95 9.96 -4.83 -9.57
C ILE A 95 8.44 -4.93 -9.65
N ILE A 96 7.92 -5.68 -10.61
CA ILE A 96 6.49 -5.91 -10.79
C ILE A 96 6.20 -7.39 -10.58
N LEU A 97 5.30 -7.70 -9.65
CA LEU A 97 4.91 -9.05 -9.30
C LEU A 97 3.50 -9.33 -9.82
N PHE A 98 3.34 -10.40 -10.61
CA PHE A 98 2.06 -10.76 -11.22
C PHE A 98 1.71 -12.24 -11.01
N GLY A 99 0.46 -12.60 -11.23
CA GLY A 99 -0.02 -13.97 -11.01
C GLY A 99 0.51 -14.94 -12.06
N CYS A 100 1.01 -16.09 -11.61
CA CYS A 100 1.47 -17.16 -12.48
C CYS A 100 0.32 -17.83 -13.24
N GLY A 101 0.65 -18.49 -14.36
CA GLY A 101 -0.26 -19.43 -15.03
C GLY A 101 -1.14 -18.82 -16.12
N SER A 102 -1.02 -17.52 -16.41
CA SER A 102 -1.66 -16.96 -17.60
C SER A 102 -0.86 -17.31 -18.86
N GLN A 103 -1.54 -17.91 -19.84
CA GLN A 103 -1.03 -18.12 -21.20
C GLN A 103 -1.61 -17.09 -22.19
N ASP A 104 -2.23 -16.03 -21.67
CA ASP A 104 -2.81 -14.96 -22.48
C ASP A 104 -1.70 -14.20 -23.23
N PRO A 105 -1.72 -14.17 -24.58
CA PRO A 105 -0.76 -13.39 -25.37
C PRO A 105 -0.68 -11.92 -24.95
N GLU A 106 -1.80 -11.30 -24.53
CA GLU A 106 -1.82 -9.90 -24.10
C GLU A 106 -0.97 -9.72 -22.84
N ILE A 107 -1.06 -10.62 -21.87
CA ILE A 107 -0.27 -10.57 -20.64
C ILE A 107 1.23 -10.74 -20.96
N LEU A 108 1.59 -11.62 -21.89
CA LEU A 108 2.98 -11.82 -22.31
C LEU A 108 3.55 -10.57 -23.02
N ASP A 109 2.77 -9.93 -23.88
CA ASP A 109 3.20 -8.69 -24.55
C ASP A 109 3.30 -7.52 -23.56
N ARG A 110 2.37 -7.44 -22.60
CA ARG A 110 2.45 -6.47 -21.50
C ARG A 110 3.68 -6.67 -20.64
N LYS A 111 4.03 -7.92 -20.31
CA LYS A 111 5.28 -8.25 -19.59
C LYS A 111 6.50 -7.74 -20.35
N ARG A 112 6.63 -8.07 -21.64
CA ARG A 112 7.74 -7.62 -22.49
C ARG A 112 7.81 -6.10 -22.55
N ALA A 113 6.68 -5.42 -22.72
CA ALA A 113 6.63 -3.96 -22.79
C ALA A 113 7.15 -3.30 -21.49
N LEU A 114 6.84 -3.87 -20.32
CA LEU A 114 7.34 -3.39 -19.03
C LEU A 114 8.84 -3.69 -18.86
N GLU A 115 9.31 -4.86 -19.29
CA GLU A 115 10.73 -5.24 -19.26
C GLU A 115 11.59 -4.35 -20.17
N VAL A 116 11.08 -3.95 -21.34
CA VAL A 116 11.75 -3.00 -22.25
C VAL A 116 11.96 -1.63 -21.58
N LEU A 117 11.08 -1.23 -20.66
CA LEU A 117 11.23 -0.01 -19.85
C LEU A 117 12.19 -0.19 -18.65
N GLY A 118 12.80 -1.37 -18.54
CA GLY A 118 13.75 -1.75 -17.50
C GLY A 118 13.10 -2.29 -16.22
N ALA A 119 11.78 -2.50 -16.20
CA ALA A 119 11.13 -3.18 -15.08
C ALA A 119 11.67 -4.61 -14.95
N ARG A 120 11.80 -5.10 -13.71
CA ARG A 120 11.96 -6.54 -13.48
C ARG A 120 10.58 -7.13 -13.22
N VAL A 121 10.13 -8.06 -14.05
CA VAL A 121 8.77 -8.62 -13.95
C VAL A 121 8.85 -10.08 -13.54
N PHE A 122 8.27 -10.42 -12.39
CA PHE A 122 8.33 -11.77 -11.83
C PHE A 122 6.94 -12.36 -11.61
N GLU A 123 6.84 -13.65 -11.90
CA GLU A 123 5.66 -14.44 -11.59
C GLU A 123 5.66 -14.82 -10.11
N CYS A 124 4.46 -14.83 -9.54
CA CYS A 124 4.20 -15.30 -8.20
C CYS A 124 2.99 -16.23 -8.21
N LYS A 125 2.97 -17.16 -7.26
CA LYS A 125 1.77 -17.96 -6.99
C LYS A 125 0.58 -17.06 -6.72
N THR A 126 -0.61 -17.57 -7.02
CA THR A 126 -1.86 -16.90 -6.74
C THR A 126 -2.62 -17.57 -5.60
N ALA A 127 -3.39 -16.77 -4.88
CA ALA A 127 -4.35 -17.21 -3.88
C ALA A 127 -5.71 -16.57 -4.18
N ARG A 128 -6.79 -17.31 -3.90
CA ARG A 128 -8.15 -16.81 -4.05
C ARG A 128 -8.43 -15.74 -2.99
N GLY A 129 -8.74 -14.53 -3.43
CA GLY A 129 -9.20 -13.44 -2.57
C GLY A 129 -10.66 -13.61 -2.14
N GLU A 130 -11.06 -12.82 -1.14
CA GLU A 130 -12.44 -12.77 -0.66
C GLU A 130 -13.42 -12.21 -1.70
N ASP A 131 -12.93 -11.47 -2.69
CA ASP A 131 -13.69 -11.00 -3.85
C ASP A 131 -13.95 -12.11 -4.89
N GLY A 132 -13.45 -13.33 -4.65
CA GLY A 132 -13.58 -14.45 -5.56
C GLY A 132 -12.62 -14.41 -6.73
N CYS A 133 -11.71 -13.43 -6.82
CA CYS A 133 -10.68 -13.34 -7.84
C CYS A 133 -9.35 -13.95 -7.34
N ASP A 134 -8.52 -14.42 -8.25
CA ASP A 134 -7.15 -14.81 -7.90
C ASP A 134 -6.29 -13.56 -7.79
N HIS A 135 -5.49 -13.47 -6.73
CA HIS A 135 -4.52 -12.40 -6.50
C HIS A 135 -3.14 -12.98 -6.24
N VAL A 136 -2.09 -12.19 -6.43
CA VAL A 136 -0.74 -12.58 -6.02
C VAL A 136 -0.72 -12.97 -4.54
N ASP A 137 -0.22 -14.16 -4.22
CA ASP A 137 0.02 -14.60 -2.84
C ASP A 137 1.16 -13.76 -2.26
N LEU A 138 0.87 -13.03 -1.17
CA LEU A 138 1.84 -12.09 -0.58
C LEU A 138 3.08 -12.80 -0.01
N ARG A 139 2.95 -14.05 0.46
CA ARG A 139 4.10 -14.80 0.99
C ARG A 139 5.03 -15.22 -0.13
N ASP A 140 4.48 -15.66 -1.24
CA ASP A 140 5.27 -15.95 -2.44
C ASP A 140 5.92 -14.67 -2.98
N ALA A 141 5.19 -13.56 -3.01
CA ALA A 141 5.72 -12.25 -3.39
C ALA A 141 6.92 -11.82 -2.53
N PHE A 142 6.83 -11.92 -1.20
CA PHE A 142 7.94 -11.62 -0.30
C PHE A 142 9.12 -12.58 -0.48
N CYS A 143 8.86 -13.86 -0.74
CA CYS A 143 9.93 -14.83 -1.06
C CYS A 143 10.66 -14.45 -2.35
N VAL A 144 9.92 -14.10 -3.41
CA VAL A 144 10.46 -13.72 -4.72
C VAL A 144 11.36 -12.48 -4.58
N VAL A 145 10.86 -11.39 -3.99
CA VAL A 145 11.67 -10.16 -3.86
C VAL A 145 12.89 -10.33 -2.97
N LYS A 146 12.83 -11.20 -1.96
CA LYS A 146 13.98 -11.56 -1.14
C LYS A 146 15.09 -12.24 -1.93
N GLN A 147 14.74 -13.12 -2.87
CA GLN A 147 15.72 -13.75 -3.77
C GLN A 147 16.43 -12.72 -4.67
N TYR A 148 15.82 -11.55 -4.88
CA TYR A 148 16.41 -10.44 -5.64
C TYR A 148 17.07 -9.37 -4.76
N GLY A 149 17.36 -9.68 -3.50
CA GLY A 149 18.16 -8.85 -2.60
C GLY A 149 17.38 -7.83 -1.78
N ILE A 150 16.04 -7.87 -1.81
CA ILE A 150 15.20 -7.00 -0.98
C ILE A 150 14.94 -7.70 0.36
N ASN A 151 15.65 -7.30 1.42
CA ASN A 151 15.56 -7.94 2.74
C ASN A 151 14.58 -7.23 3.69
N SER A 152 14.29 -5.97 3.40
CA SER A 152 13.38 -5.12 4.17
C SER A 152 12.43 -4.38 3.20
N ILE A 153 11.13 -4.42 3.49
CA ILE A 153 10.11 -3.75 2.68
C ILE A 153 9.22 -2.90 3.55
N MET A 154 9.10 -1.63 3.18
CA MET A 154 8.03 -0.77 3.65
C MET A 154 6.81 -0.95 2.74
N VAL A 155 5.70 -1.43 3.28
CA VAL A 155 4.44 -1.52 2.52
C VAL A 155 3.70 -0.19 2.69
N GLU A 156 3.57 0.56 1.60
CA GLU A 156 2.83 1.81 1.55
C GLU A 156 1.64 1.68 0.62
N GLY A 157 0.52 2.28 1.01
CA GLY A 157 -0.59 2.55 0.09
C GLY A 157 -1.36 1.33 -0.42
N GLY A 158 -2.55 1.61 -0.92
CA GLY A 158 -3.49 0.62 -1.43
C GLY A 158 -4.18 -0.11 -0.28
N SER A 159 -5.43 0.27 -0.01
CA SER A 159 -6.22 -0.34 1.06
C SER A 159 -6.30 -1.87 0.93
N ALA A 160 -6.34 -2.40 -0.30
CA ALA A 160 -6.31 -3.83 -0.56
C ALA A 160 -5.03 -4.51 -0.05
N ILE A 161 -3.84 -3.99 -0.39
CA ILE A 161 -2.56 -4.59 0.03
C ILE A 161 -2.39 -4.50 1.55
N LEU A 162 -2.66 -3.32 2.14
CA LEU A 162 -2.62 -3.15 3.60
C LEU A 162 -3.59 -4.10 4.31
N THR A 163 -4.78 -4.31 3.75
CA THR A 163 -5.78 -5.26 4.27
C THR A 163 -5.24 -6.68 4.21
N SER A 164 -4.74 -7.12 3.05
CA SER A 164 -4.19 -8.47 2.87
C SER A 164 -2.99 -8.72 3.80
N CYS A 165 -2.09 -7.75 3.97
CA CYS A 165 -1.00 -7.85 4.94
C CYS A 165 -1.53 -8.06 6.37
N LEU A 166 -2.50 -7.26 6.81
CA LEU A 166 -3.08 -7.37 8.15
C LEU A 166 -3.88 -8.68 8.34
N GLN A 167 -4.61 -9.14 7.33
CA GLN A 167 -5.31 -10.42 7.36
C GLN A 167 -4.33 -11.57 7.51
N GLU A 168 -3.28 -11.63 6.68
CA GLU A 168 -2.29 -12.69 6.82
C GLU A 168 -1.52 -12.61 8.15
N ALA A 169 -1.30 -11.40 8.69
CA ALA A 169 -0.63 -11.21 9.97
C ALA A 169 -1.39 -11.84 11.16
N THR A 170 -2.73 -11.96 11.08
CA THR A 170 -3.50 -12.69 12.10
C THR A 170 -3.22 -14.19 12.13
N CYS A 171 -2.66 -14.72 11.04
CA CYS A 171 -2.40 -16.14 10.88
C CYS A 171 -0.89 -16.46 10.89
N LYS A 172 -0.04 -15.49 10.54
CA LYS A 172 1.40 -15.70 10.30
C LYS A 172 2.21 -14.43 10.59
N TYR A 173 3.35 -14.57 11.26
CA TYR A 173 4.20 -13.45 11.63
C TYR A 173 5.21 -13.09 10.52
N PHE A 174 4.90 -12.07 9.72
CA PHE A 174 5.88 -11.44 8.81
C PHE A 174 5.88 -9.90 8.86
N ILE A 175 4.92 -9.28 9.56
CA ILE A 175 4.92 -7.84 9.82
C ILE A 175 5.68 -7.59 11.12
N ASN A 176 6.81 -6.90 11.02
CA ASN A 176 7.62 -6.57 12.20
C ASN A 176 7.19 -5.28 12.90
N LEU A 177 6.70 -4.30 12.13
CA LEU A 177 6.38 -2.97 12.63
C LEU A 177 5.19 -2.40 11.86
N VAL A 178 4.29 -1.74 12.57
CA VAL A 178 3.18 -0.98 12.01
C VAL A 178 3.32 0.47 12.48
N VAL A 179 3.15 1.39 11.54
CA VAL A 179 3.17 2.84 11.77
C VAL A 179 1.83 3.39 11.31
N VAL A 180 1.08 4.01 12.23
CA VAL A 180 -0.20 4.66 11.95
C VAL A 180 -0.05 6.16 12.18
N THR A 181 -0.26 6.95 11.14
CA THR A 181 -0.25 8.41 11.22
C THR A 181 -1.68 8.94 11.22
N ILE A 182 -2.03 9.74 12.22
CA ILE A 182 -3.33 10.38 12.38
C ILE A 182 -3.13 11.89 12.26
N ALA A 183 -3.65 12.46 11.18
CA ALA A 183 -3.75 13.91 11.03
C ALA A 183 -5.09 14.41 11.61
N PRO A 184 -5.16 15.62 12.18
CA PRO A 184 -6.38 16.19 12.76
C PRO A 184 -7.35 16.72 11.69
N THR A 185 -7.56 15.96 10.59
CA THR A 185 -8.38 16.37 9.44
C THR A 185 -9.47 15.34 9.13
N PHE A 186 -10.72 15.82 8.99
CA PHE A 186 -11.88 14.98 8.66
C PHE A 186 -12.22 15.08 7.17
N ILE A 187 -12.10 13.98 6.45
CA ILE A 187 -12.41 13.91 5.00
C ILE A 187 -13.61 13.03 4.65
N GLY A 188 -14.00 12.11 5.55
CA GLY A 188 -15.07 11.14 5.32
C GLY A 188 -14.78 10.14 4.18
N GLY A 189 -15.47 9.00 4.17
CA GLY A 189 -15.54 8.08 3.01
C GLY A 189 -14.25 7.32 2.62
N LEU A 190 -13.10 7.62 3.21
CA LEU A 190 -11.84 6.92 2.95
C LEU A 190 -11.73 5.65 3.82
N ARG A 191 -11.43 4.51 3.20
CA ARG A 191 -11.09 3.26 3.92
C ARG A 191 -9.61 2.98 3.75
N ALA A 192 -8.83 3.15 4.80
CA ALA A 192 -7.41 2.79 4.82
C ALA A 192 -7.21 1.27 4.80
N VAL A 193 -8.11 0.53 5.46
CA VAL A 193 -8.16 -0.94 5.55
C VAL A 193 -9.62 -1.37 5.37
N GLY A 194 -9.86 -2.48 4.67
CA GLY A 194 -11.18 -3.08 4.48
C GLY A 194 -11.32 -4.41 5.23
N GLY A 195 -12.49 -5.04 5.15
CA GLY A 195 -12.69 -6.50 5.22
C GLY A 195 -12.01 -7.34 6.33
N LEU A 196 -11.51 -6.79 7.44
CA LEU A 196 -10.85 -7.62 8.47
C LEU A 196 -11.80 -8.56 9.23
N LEU A 197 -13.11 -8.44 8.98
CA LEU A 197 -14.15 -9.32 9.49
C LEU A 197 -14.35 -10.47 8.50
N THR A 198 -13.77 -11.65 8.76
CA THR A 198 -14.10 -12.84 7.98
C THR A 198 -15.50 -13.35 8.35
N PRO A 199 -16.45 -13.49 7.40
CA PRO A 199 -17.82 -13.93 7.69
C PRO A 199 -17.94 -15.35 8.25
N SER A 200 -16.89 -16.18 8.18
CA SER A 200 -16.97 -17.62 8.49
C SER A 200 -16.74 -17.99 9.96
N LYS A 201 -16.42 -17.04 10.85
CA LYS A 201 -16.25 -17.33 12.29
C LYS A 201 -17.39 -16.71 13.08
N SER A 202 -18.33 -17.58 13.49
CA SER A 202 -19.36 -17.32 14.49
C SER A 202 -18.78 -16.51 15.65
N ALA A 203 -19.41 -15.38 15.97
CA ALA A 203 -19.05 -14.44 17.04
C ALA A 203 -17.56 -14.04 17.07
N ALA A 204 -17.18 -13.06 16.24
CA ALA A 204 -15.88 -12.39 16.34
C ALA A 204 -15.68 -11.80 17.75
N THR A 205 -14.95 -12.53 18.59
CA THR A 205 -14.48 -12.04 19.89
C THR A 205 -13.40 -10.99 19.63
N ILE A 206 -13.28 -9.95 20.46
CA ILE A 206 -12.29 -8.85 20.31
C ILE A 206 -10.85 -9.36 20.11
N SER A 207 -10.55 -10.59 20.55
CA SER A 207 -9.28 -11.31 20.37
C SER A 207 -8.95 -11.71 18.92
N THR A 208 -9.80 -11.41 17.93
CA THR A 208 -9.62 -11.86 16.53
C THR A 208 -9.08 -10.78 15.59
N PHE A 209 -8.84 -9.56 16.08
CA PHE A 209 -8.35 -8.45 15.26
C PHE A 209 -6.86 -8.18 15.48
N PRO A 210 -6.08 -7.84 14.43
CA PRO A 210 -4.72 -7.37 14.61
C PRO A 210 -4.69 -6.14 15.53
N ARG A 211 -3.92 -6.21 16.60
CA ARG A 211 -3.73 -5.12 17.57
C ARG A 211 -2.26 -4.79 17.70
N LEU A 212 -1.92 -3.58 18.14
CA LEU A 212 -0.53 -3.24 18.43
C LEU A 212 -0.16 -3.62 19.85
N LYS A 213 0.97 -4.32 20.01
CA LYS A 213 1.56 -4.68 21.30
C LYS A 213 2.37 -3.51 21.83
N GLN A 214 2.01 -3.01 23.02
CA GLN A 214 2.70 -1.90 23.72
C GLN A 214 3.08 -0.75 22.78
N PRO A 215 2.08 -0.14 22.08
CA PRO A 215 2.36 0.90 21.10
C PRO A 215 3.01 2.12 21.74
N ARG A 216 3.89 2.77 20.99
CA ARG A 216 4.48 4.07 21.30
C ARG A 216 3.72 5.15 20.55
N TYR A 217 3.59 6.31 21.18
CA TYR A 217 2.85 7.45 20.68
C TYR A 217 3.81 8.64 20.57
N HIS A 218 3.87 9.23 19.39
CA HIS A 218 4.74 10.37 19.09
C HIS A 218 3.90 11.47 18.46
N VAL A 219 3.91 12.66 19.06
CA VAL A 219 3.31 13.85 18.46
C VAL A 219 4.36 14.49 17.56
N LEU A 220 4.03 14.65 16.28
CA LEU A 220 4.85 15.33 15.29
C LEU A 220 4.07 16.54 14.78
N GLU A 221 4.37 17.71 15.35
CA GLU A 221 3.58 18.93 15.15
C GLU A 221 2.11 18.67 15.51
N GLU A 222 1.20 18.71 14.55
CA GLU A 222 -0.24 18.49 14.75
C GLU A 222 -0.66 17.02 14.57
N ASP A 223 0.22 16.18 14.02
CA ASP A 223 -0.07 14.77 13.74
C ASP A 223 0.31 13.87 14.93
N LEU A 224 -0.47 12.82 15.13
CA LEU A 224 -0.15 11.74 16.07
C LEU A 224 0.35 10.51 15.29
N VAL A 225 1.55 10.04 15.62
CA VAL A 225 2.12 8.80 15.08
C VAL A 225 2.09 7.72 16.15
N ILE A 226 1.49 6.58 15.81
CA ILE A 226 1.42 5.38 16.64
C ILE A 226 2.31 4.32 16.01
N VAL A 227 3.26 3.78 16.78
CA VAL A 227 4.23 2.78 16.31
C VAL A 227 4.18 1.56 17.22
N GLY A 228 4.10 0.36 16.65
CA GLY A 228 4.13 -0.87 17.44
C GLY A 228 4.30 -2.11 16.59
N GLN A 229 4.61 -3.22 17.25
CA GLN A 229 4.51 -4.55 16.65
C GLN A 229 3.07 -5.04 16.76
N LEU A 230 2.65 -6.00 15.95
CA LEU A 230 1.35 -6.63 16.15
C LEU A 230 1.36 -7.55 17.39
N GLU A 231 0.24 -7.63 18.10
CA GLU A 231 -0.01 -8.62 19.15
C GLU A 231 -0.08 -10.01 18.53
N ASN A 232 0.51 -10.97 19.24
CA ASN A 232 0.56 -12.37 18.84
C ASN A 232 -0.69 -13.13 19.20
#